data_AF-A0A5C5YRB7-F1
#
_entry.id   AF-A0A5C5YRB7-F1
#
_cell.length_a   1.000
_cell.length_b   1.000
_cell.length_c   1.000
_cell.angle_alpha   90.00
_cell.angle_beta   90.00
_cell.angle_gamma   90.00
#
_symmetry.space_group_name_H-M   'P 1'
#
loop_
_entity.id
_entity.type
_entity.pdbx_description
1 polymer ?
#
loop_
_entity_poly.entity_id
_entity_poly.type
_entity_poly.pdbx_seq_one_letter_code
_entity_poly.pdbx_strand_id
1 'polypeptide(L)'
;MGTSDRQLDAPRLHLPDLEPETKPAKVRATLYLPADLLDEARDAVVCLAGYPARMTLTKLAERAFRREIEQLKNDHNAGKDFPRRTEELKGGRPIAA
;
A
#
# COMPACT_ATOMS: atom_id res chain seq x y z
N MET A 1 -19.45 49.75 37.13
CA MET A 1 -18.25 48.92 37.32
C MET A 1 -18.72 47.51 37.68
N GLY A 2 -18.33 46.50 36.88
CA GLY A 2 -18.55 45.07 37.13
C GLY A 2 -19.99 44.59 36.87
N THR A 3 -20.26 43.44 36.24
CA THR A 3 -19.42 42.36 35.72
C THR A 3 -20.28 41.53 34.75
N SER A 4 -19.74 41.33 33.55
CA SER A 4 -19.79 40.10 32.74
C SER A 4 -21.13 39.39 32.53
N ASP A 5 -21.73 39.71 31.39
CA ASP A 5 -22.68 38.84 30.68
C ASP A 5 -21.95 37.53 30.31
N ARG A 6 -22.42 36.42 30.88
CA ARG A 6 -21.85 35.09 30.69
C ARG A 6 -22.19 34.59 29.30
N GLN A 7 -21.23 34.73 28.39
CA GLN A 7 -21.14 33.97 27.16
C GLN A 7 -21.22 32.46 27.47
N LEU A 8 -22.33 31.84 27.09
CA LEU A 8 -22.50 30.39 27.09
C LEU A 8 -21.83 29.84 25.82
N ASP A 9 -20.53 29.63 25.87
CA ASP A 9 -19.80 28.86 24.87
C ASP A 9 -20.11 27.37 25.08
N ALA A 10 -21.06 26.86 24.29
CA ALA A 10 -21.30 25.43 24.19
C ALA A 10 -20.05 24.76 23.58
N PRO A 11 -19.53 23.67 24.16
CA PRO A 11 -18.40 22.97 23.56
C PRO A 11 -18.87 22.37 22.24
N ARG A 12 -18.39 22.93 21.12
CA ARG A 12 -18.42 22.26 19.82
C ARG A 12 -17.82 20.87 20.03
N LEU A 13 -18.66 19.84 19.97
CA LEU A 13 -18.21 18.47 19.85
C LEU A 13 -17.33 18.42 18.60
N HIS A 14 -16.02 18.37 18.80
CA HIS A 14 -15.04 18.14 17.75
C HIS A 14 -15.25 16.71 17.27
N LEU A 15 -16.16 16.55 16.31
CA LEU A 15 -16.14 15.41 15.40
C LEU A 15 -14.74 15.46 14.77
N PRO A 16 -13.86 14.47 15.00
CA PRO A 16 -12.56 14.47 14.36
C PRO A 16 -12.83 14.55 12.87
N ASP A 17 -12.19 15.52 12.21
CA ASP A 17 -12.25 15.66 10.77
C ASP A 17 -12.03 14.28 10.16
N LEU A 18 -13.02 13.80 9.41
CA LEU A 18 -12.86 12.64 8.54
C LEU A 18 -11.86 13.08 7.47
N GLU A 19 -10.57 13.06 7.82
CA GLU A 19 -9.52 13.36 6.87
C GLU A 19 -9.73 12.43 5.68
N PRO A 20 -9.86 12.96 4.46
CA PRO A 20 -10.07 12.12 3.30
C PRO A 20 -8.85 11.22 3.19
N GLU A 21 -9.03 9.90 3.36
CA GLU A 21 -7.95 8.93 3.17
C GLU A 21 -7.38 9.13 1.76
N THR A 22 -6.27 9.84 1.70
CA THR A 22 -5.59 10.14 0.45
C THR A 22 -5.09 8.81 -0.08
N LYS A 23 -5.69 8.35 -1.19
CA LYS A 23 -5.26 7.10 -1.84
C LYS A 23 -3.75 7.17 -2.02
N PRO A 24 -2.99 6.14 -1.58
CA PRO A 24 -1.54 6.16 -1.64
C PRO A 24 -1.10 6.40 -3.10
N ALA A 25 -0.17 7.33 -3.27
CA ALA A 25 0.34 7.68 -4.59
C ALA A 25 0.96 6.45 -5.26
N LYS A 26 0.54 6.16 -6.50
CA LYS A 26 1.09 5.06 -7.29
C LYS A 26 2.39 5.49 -7.94
N VAL A 27 3.45 4.72 -7.74
CA VAL A 27 4.75 4.92 -8.39
C VAL A 27 4.98 3.87 -9.48
N ARG A 28 5.76 4.21 -10.51
CA ARG A 28 6.16 3.26 -11.55
C ARG A 28 7.38 2.46 -11.10
N ALA A 29 7.32 1.15 -11.23
CA ALA A 29 8.45 0.25 -11.06
C ALA A 29 8.63 -0.60 -12.33
N THR A 30 9.89 -0.86 -12.71
CA THR A 30 10.25 -1.74 -13.83
C THR A 30 10.97 -2.96 -13.25
N LEU A 31 10.56 -4.15 -13.65
CA LEU A 31 11.07 -5.43 -13.16
C LEU A 31 11.38 -6.34 -14.34
N TYR A 32 12.40 -7.18 -14.20
CA TYR A 32 12.66 -8.27 -15.14
C TYR A 32 12.00 -9.54 -14.60
N LEU A 33 11.18 -10.18 -15.42
CA LEU A 33 10.47 -11.41 -15.10
C LEU A 33 10.75 -12.45 -16.21
N PRO A 34 10.73 -13.75 -15.88
CA PRO A 34 10.60 -14.80 -16.89
C PRO A 34 9.42 -14.52 -17.82
N ALA A 35 9.61 -14.74 -19.12
CA ALA A 35 8.61 -14.40 -20.13
C ALA A 35 7.34 -15.26 -19.99
N ASP A 36 7.52 -16.55 -19.74
CA ASP A 36 6.47 -17.52 -19.45
C ASP A 36 5.61 -17.11 -18.26
N LEU A 37 6.23 -16.67 -17.15
CA LEU A 37 5.51 -16.17 -15.97
C LEU A 37 4.68 -14.93 -16.29
N LEU A 38 5.21 -14.00 -17.09
CA LEU A 38 4.48 -12.80 -17.48
C LEU A 38 3.30 -13.13 -18.40
N ASP A 39 3.46 -14.10 -19.29
CA ASP A 39 2.39 -14.53 -20.18
C ASP A 39 1.27 -15.24 -19.42
N GLU A 40 1.60 -16.14 -18.49
CA GLU A 40 0.60 -16.77 -17.62
C GLU A 40 -0.14 -15.72 -16.76
N ALA A 41 0.58 -14.72 -16.24
CA ALA A 41 -0.03 -13.63 -15.50
C ALA A 41 -1.00 -12.80 -16.37
N ARG A 42 -0.71 -12.62 -17.66
CA ARG A 42 -1.62 -11.95 -18.60
C ARG A 42 -2.87 -12.78 -18.85
N ASP A 43 -2.72 -14.08 -19.07
CA ASP A 43 -3.84 -15.00 -19.27
C ASP A 43 -4.80 -14.98 -18.07
N ALA A 44 -4.25 -15.06 -16.85
CA ALA A 44 -5.02 -14.96 -15.62
C ALA A 44 -5.79 -13.63 -15.50
N VAL A 45 -5.13 -12.52 -15.86
CA VAL A 45 -5.78 -11.19 -15.84
C VAL A 45 -6.90 -11.10 -16.87
N VAL A 46 -6.70 -11.62 -18.09
CA VAL A 46 -7.73 -11.64 -19.13
C VAL A 46 -8.93 -12.47 -18.67
N CYS A 47 -8.69 -13.67 -18.13
CA CYS A 47 -9.72 -14.54 -17.59
C CYS A 47 -10.54 -13.88 -16.46
N LEU A 48 -9.87 -13.07 -15.61
CA LEU A 48 -10.46 -12.44 -14.43
C LEU A 48 -10.77 -10.94 -14.60
N ALA A 49 -10.75 -10.41 -15.83
CA ALA A 49 -10.97 -9.00 -16.11
C ALA A 49 -12.41 -8.53 -15.80
N GLY A 50 -13.36 -9.48 -15.83
CA GLY A 50 -14.79 -9.24 -15.58
C GLY A 50 -15.16 -9.07 -14.11
N TYR A 51 -16.44 -8.77 -13.86
CA TYR A 51 -17.01 -8.81 -12.52
C TYR A 51 -17.02 -10.26 -11.98
N PRO A 52 -16.74 -10.51 -10.70
CA PRO A 52 -16.52 -9.55 -9.61
C PRO A 52 -15.06 -9.10 -9.43
N ALA A 53 -14.09 -9.81 -10.00
CA ALA A 53 -12.68 -9.59 -9.71
C ALA A 53 -12.12 -8.27 -10.27
N ARG A 54 -12.57 -7.88 -11.48
CA ARG A 54 -12.05 -6.72 -12.23
C ARG A 54 -10.52 -6.67 -12.19
N MET A 55 -9.90 -7.81 -12.48
CA MET A 55 -8.46 -8.01 -12.29
C MET A 55 -7.65 -7.21 -13.31
N THR A 56 -6.49 -6.74 -12.87
CA THR A 56 -5.50 -6.08 -13.73
C THR A 56 -4.10 -6.54 -13.33
N LEU A 57 -3.10 -6.41 -14.21
CA LEU A 57 -1.71 -6.72 -13.87
C LEU A 57 -1.22 -5.93 -12.65
N THR A 58 -1.62 -4.66 -12.52
CA THR A 58 -1.28 -3.85 -11.34
C THR A 58 -1.89 -4.41 -10.05
N LYS A 59 -3.16 -4.84 -10.07
CA LYS A 59 -3.81 -5.46 -8.90
C LYS A 59 -3.16 -6.79 -8.55
N LEU A 60 -2.83 -7.60 -9.57
CA LEU A 60 -2.15 -8.87 -9.38
C LEU A 60 -0.77 -8.65 -8.74
N ALA A 61 0.04 -7.73 -9.28
CA ALA A 61 1.35 -7.39 -8.74
C ALA A 61 1.27 -6.85 -7.31
N GLU A 62 0.34 -5.94 -7.02
CA GLU A 62 0.14 -5.42 -5.67
C GLU A 62 -0.23 -6.53 -4.67
N ARG A 63 -1.15 -7.43 -5.05
CA ARG A 63 -1.55 -8.56 -4.21
C ARG A 63 -0.39 -9.53 -3.98
N ALA A 64 0.37 -9.83 -5.03
CA ALA A 64 1.54 -10.71 -4.95
C ALA A 64 2.59 -10.12 -4.02
N PHE A 65 2.95 -8.83 -4.17
CA PHE A 65 3.91 -8.19 -3.28
C PHE A 65 3.44 -8.15 -1.84
N ARG A 66 2.18 -7.78 -1.56
CA ARG A 66 1.66 -7.77 -0.19
C ARG A 66 1.72 -9.16 0.44
N ARG A 67 1.23 -10.18 -0.27
CA ARG A 67 1.26 -11.57 0.22
C ARG A 67 2.68 -12.04 0.52
N GLU A 68 3.60 -11.79 -0.40
CA GLU A 68 4.99 -12.23 -0.24
C GLU A 68 5.70 -11.50 0.89
N ILE A 69 5.50 -10.18 1.01
CA ILE A 69 6.05 -9.40 2.12
C ILE A 69 5.54 -9.92 3.46
N GLU A 70 4.24 -10.22 3.60
CA GLU A 70 3.69 -10.81 4.82
C GLU A 70 4.31 -12.18 5.13
N GLN A 71 4.51 -13.02 4.11
CA GLN A 71 5.19 -14.30 4.26
C GLN A 71 6.63 -14.10 4.77
N LEU A 72 7.38 -13.17 4.17
CA LEU A 72 8.74 -12.84 4.59
C LEU A 72 8.80 -12.26 6.01
N LYS A 73 7.82 -11.46 6.44
CA LYS A 73 7.74 -10.99 7.83
C LYS A 73 7.60 -12.16 8.79
N ASN A 74 6.72 -13.12 8.47
CA ASN A 74 6.49 -14.28 9.30
C ASN A 74 7.75 -15.16 9.38
N ASP A 75 8.39 -15.41 8.24
CA ASP A 75 9.52 -16.34 8.13
C ASP A 75 10.83 -15.74 8.67
N HIS A 76 11.04 -14.43 8.53
CA HIS A 76 12.34 -13.80 8.79
C HIS A 76 12.31 -12.68 9.84
N ASN A 77 11.13 -12.21 10.26
CA ASN A 77 11.02 -11.07 11.16
C ASN A 77 9.98 -11.28 12.28
N ALA A 78 9.68 -12.54 12.63
CA ALA A 78 8.72 -12.91 13.69
C ALA A 78 7.35 -12.22 13.53
N GLY A 79 6.89 -12.08 12.29
CA GLY A 79 5.63 -11.42 11.93
C GLY A 79 5.62 -9.89 12.10
N LYS A 80 6.78 -9.28 12.41
CA LYS A 80 6.89 -7.81 12.56
C LYS A 80 7.21 -7.14 11.23
N ASP A 81 6.93 -5.84 11.15
CA ASP A 81 7.32 -5.03 10.00
C ASP A 81 8.84 -4.92 9.84
N PHE A 82 9.31 -4.92 8.60
CA PHE A 82 10.72 -4.65 8.29
C PHE A 82 11.08 -3.20 8.65
N PRO A 83 12.30 -2.94 9.15
CA PRO A 83 12.75 -1.58 9.41
C PRO A 83 12.77 -0.76 8.12
N ARG A 84 12.47 0.55 8.23
CA ARG A 84 12.52 1.46 7.09
C ARG A 84 13.95 1.55 6.57
N ARG A 85 14.12 1.44 5.25
CA ARG A 85 15.44 1.59 4.60
C ARG A 85 16.06 2.95 4.96
N THR A 86 17.35 2.94 5.32
CA THR A 86 18.13 4.15 5.62
C THR A 86 18.67 4.83 4.36
N GLU A 87 18.73 4.11 3.25
CA GLU A 87 19.17 4.60 1.94
C GLU A 87 18.21 4.14 0.83
N GLU A 88 18.18 4.85 -0.30
CA GLU A 88 17.46 4.38 -1.47
C GLU A 88 18.10 3.11 -2.03
N LEU A 89 17.26 2.17 -2.46
CA LEU A 89 17.75 1.01 -3.20
C LEU A 89 18.39 1.52 -4.49
N LYS A 90 19.72 1.42 -4.59
CA LYS A 90 20.44 1.73 -5.82
C LYS A 90 19.90 0.81 -6.92
N GLY A 91 19.30 1.38 -7.95
CA GLY A 91 18.85 0.62 -9.10
C GLY A 91 20.04 -0.08 -9.75
N GLY A 92 20.09 -1.41 -9.68
CA GLY A 92 21.21 -2.20 -10.19
C GLY A 92 21.06 -3.68 -9.86
N ARG A 93 21.76 -4.54 -10.63
CA ARG A 93 21.79 -6.00 -10.47
C ARG A 93 21.97 -6.38 -8.98
N PRO A 94 21.27 -7.41 -8.47
CA PRO A 94 21.49 -7.90 -7.12
C PRO A 94 22.98 -8.19 -6.90
N ILE A 95 23.60 -7.54 -5.91
CA ILE A 95 24.88 -7.97 -5.37
C ILE A 95 24.53 -9.18 -4.52
N ALA A 96 24.66 -10.37 -5.09
CA ALA A 96 24.65 -11.58 -4.28
C ALA A 96 25.84 -11.49 -3.31
N ALA A 97 25.52 -11.53 -2.02
CA ALA A 97 26.44 -11.80 -0.93
C ALA A 97 26.62 -13.31 -0.78
#